data_AF-X1D7P1-F1
#
_entry.id   AF-X1D7P1-F1
#
_cell.length_a   1.000
_cell.length_b   1.000
_cell.length_c   1.000
_cell.angle_alpha   90.00
_cell.angle_beta   90.00
_cell.angle_gamma   90.00
#
_symmetry.space_group_name_H-M   'P 1'
#
loop_
_entity.id
_entity.type
_entity.pdbx_description
1 polymer ?
#
loop_
_entity_poly.entity_id
_entity_poly.type
_entity_poly.pdbx_seq_one_letter_code
_entity_poly.pdbx_strand_id
1 'polypeptide(L)'
;KVLAPLRNAFFRNKGSYKEVNCKVKRKYLDYLLEFDFYTSIQIASKAKNKGIENTLLNNSLKLLKSDEYDKIVFDVGTNFGYLSIVWANTICKKGKVYSFEPHPLLFRSYTKSVKSNQLENNIITENVAVGNELGTIEINLLSTSSNTLDIESNKKNDKKEKVNMITLDYYVEKNSITKCDLIKIDV
;
A
#
# COMPACT_ATOMS: atom_id res chain seq x y z
N LYS A 1 -24.41 -15.40 -3.61
CA LYS A 1 -24.97 -14.61 -2.49
C LYS A 1 -25.21 -15.44 -1.22
N VAL A 2 -25.56 -16.73 -1.31
CA VAL A 2 -25.89 -17.61 -0.15
C VAL A 2 -24.76 -17.74 0.90
N LEU A 3 -23.50 -17.82 0.50
CA LEU A 3 -22.36 -17.97 1.43
C LEU A 3 -21.77 -16.64 1.93
N ALA A 4 -22.32 -15.49 1.51
CA ALA A 4 -21.80 -14.17 1.92
C ALA A 4 -21.81 -13.96 3.44
N PRO A 5 -22.84 -14.40 4.21
CA PRO A 5 -22.85 -14.26 5.67
C PRO A 5 -21.72 -15.06 6.33
N LEU A 6 -21.52 -16.31 5.90
CA LEU A 6 -20.50 -17.21 6.44
C LEU A 6 -19.08 -16.70 6.13
N ARG A 7 -18.86 -16.26 4.88
CA ARG A 7 -17.61 -15.61 4.45
C ARG A 7 -17.33 -14.35 5.28
N ASN A 8 -18.33 -13.49 5.46
CA ASN A 8 -18.17 -12.25 6.21
C ASN A 8 -17.84 -12.53 7.69
N ALA A 9 -18.49 -13.53 8.31
CA ALA A 9 -18.19 -13.94 9.69
C ALA A 9 -16.74 -14.45 9.86
N PHE A 10 -16.20 -15.15 8.86
CA PHE A 10 -14.83 -15.68 8.92
C PHE A 10 -13.74 -14.64 8.64
N PHE A 11 -13.99 -13.71 7.71
CA PHE A 11 -12.97 -12.82 7.17
C PHE A 11 -13.09 -11.35 7.59
N ARG A 12 -14.22 -10.93 8.20
CA ARG A 12 -14.44 -9.55 8.66
C ARG A 12 -14.60 -9.49 10.17
N ASN A 13 -14.16 -8.39 10.78
CA ASN A 13 -14.38 -8.10 12.19
C ASN A 13 -15.09 -6.74 12.31
N LYS A 14 -16.32 -6.72 12.87
CA LYS A 14 -17.10 -5.48 13.11
C LYS A 14 -17.15 -4.50 11.91
N GLY A 15 -17.26 -5.01 10.69
CA GLY A 15 -17.37 -4.20 9.47
C GLY A 15 -16.05 -3.91 8.74
N SER A 16 -14.89 -4.20 9.33
CA SER A 16 -13.57 -4.11 8.66
C SER A 16 -12.98 -5.50 8.38
N TYR A 17 -11.82 -5.57 7.72
CA TYR A 17 -11.10 -6.84 7.51
C TYR A 17 -10.49 -7.36 8.82
N LYS A 18 -10.36 -8.68 8.93
CA LYS A 18 -9.56 -9.29 10.00
C LYS A 18 -8.08 -9.17 9.63
N GLU A 19 -7.35 -8.34 10.38
CA GLU A 19 -5.88 -8.20 10.26
C GLU A 19 -5.19 -9.49 10.72
N VAL A 20 -4.19 -9.91 9.97
CA VAL A 20 -3.27 -11.00 10.29
C VAL A 20 -1.84 -10.58 9.94
N ASN A 21 -0.87 -11.12 10.66
CA ASN A 21 0.53 -11.07 10.26
C ASN A 21 0.88 -12.36 9.49
N CYS A 22 1.63 -12.24 8.41
CA CYS A 22 2.20 -13.38 7.72
C CYS A 22 3.65 -13.09 7.29
N LYS A 23 4.56 -14.05 7.48
CA LYS A 23 5.90 -13.98 6.88
C LYS A 23 5.80 -14.32 5.39
N VAL A 24 6.26 -13.42 4.53
CA VAL A 24 6.33 -13.59 3.08
C VAL A 24 7.76 -13.91 2.71
N LYS A 25 7.99 -15.00 1.98
CA LYS A 25 9.28 -15.39 1.42
C LYS A 25 9.16 -15.52 -0.09
N ARG A 26 9.87 -14.67 -0.85
CA ARG A 26 9.74 -14.56 -2.30
C ARG A 26 11.06 -14.25 -2.97
N LYS A 27 11.23 -14.74 -4.19
CA LYS A 27 12.32 -14.37 -5.08
C LYS A 27 11.76 -13.47 -6.18
N TYR A 28 12.34 -12.28 -6.34
CA TYR A 28 12.08 -11.34 -7.43
C TYR A 28 13.40 -11.09 -8.16
N LEU A 29 13.50 -11.55 -9.41
CA LEU A 29 14.79 -11.61 -10.12
C LEU A 29 15.87 -12.29 -9.24
N ASP A 30 16.94 -11.57 -8.90
CA ASP A 30 18.04 -12.06 -8.07
C ASP A 30 17.86 -11.76 -6.57
N TYR A 31 16.78 -11.05 -6.20
CA TYR A 31 16.50 -10.68 -4.82
C TYR A 31 15.69 -11.76 -4.12
N LEU A 32 16.29 -12.44 -3.14
CA LEU A 32 15.58 -13.28 -2.20
C LEU A 32 15.14 -12.43 -1.00
N LEU A 33 13.84 -12.32 -0.80
CA LEU A 33 13.22 -11.45 0.19
C LEU A 33 12.45 -12.27 1.20
N GLU A 34 12.56 -11.87 2.47
CA GLU A 34 11.77 -12.41 3.56
C GLU A 34 11.35 -11.27 4.49
N PHE A 35 10.05 -11.04 4.63
CA PHE A 35 9.53 -9.90 5.40
C PHE A 35 8.20 -10.23 6.10
N ASP A 36 7.92 -9.53 7.19
CA ASP A 36 6.64 -9.58 7.91
C ASP A 36 5.61 -8.70 7.22
N PHE A 37 4.38 -9.19 7.07
CA PHE A 37 3.34 -8.49 6.32
C PHE A 37 1.99 -8.54 7.06
N TYR A 38 1.57 -7.38 7.54
CA TYR A 38 0.31 -7.17 8.23
C TYR A 38 -0.77 -6.79 7.22
N THR A 39 -1.79 -7.63 7.06
CA THR A 39 -2.80 -7.44 6.02
C THR A 39 -4.09 -8.23 6.33
N SER A 40 -5.05 -8.23 5.40
CA SER A 40 -6.22 -9.11 5.48
C SER A 40 -5.86 -10.56 5.14
N ILE A 41 -6.64 -11.52 5.64
CA ILE A 41 -6.43 -12.95 5.39
C ILE A 41 -6.34 -13.29 3.89
N GLN A 42 -7.18 -12.65 3.06
CA GLN A 42 -7.20 -12.90 1.61
C GLN A 42 -5.90 -12.43 0.94
N ILE A 43 -5.45 -11.23 1.30
CA ILE A 43 -4.22 -10.65 0.75
C ILE A 43 -2.98 -11.38 1.30
N ALA A 44 -2.99 -11.83 2.56
CA ALA A 44 -1.94 -12.69 3.12
C ALA A 44 -1.80 -14.00 2.34
N SER A 45 -2.93 -14.65 2.02
CA SER A 45 -2.93 -15.86 1.19
C SER A 45 -2.42 -15.58 -0.22
N LYS A 46 -2.87 -14.48 -0.85
CA LYS A 46 -2.37 -14.07 -2.17
C LYS A 46 -0.87 -13.81 -2.15
N ALA A 47 -0.36 -13.04 -1.19
CA ALA A 47 1.07 -12.75 -1.01
C ALA A 47 1.91 -14.04 -0.87
N LYS A 48 1.49 -14.96 0.01
CA LYS A 48 2.20 -16.24 0.24
C LYS A 48 2.16 -17.21 -0.92
N ASN A 49 1.05 -17.28 -1.66
CA ASN A 49 0.86 -18.31 -2.69
C ASN A 49 1.16 -17.81 -4.10
N LYS A 50 0.70 -16.61 -4.45
CA LYS A 50 0.90 -16.02 -5.80
C LYS A 50 1.85 -14.83 -5.85
N GLY A 51 1.98 -14.05 -4.78
CA GLY A 51 2.62 -12.73 -4.81
C GLY A 51 1.62 -11.64 -5.23
N ILE A 52 2.04 -10.38 -5.15
CA ILE A 52 1.22 -9.22 -5.51
C ILE A 52 1.92 -8.49 -6.65
N GLU A 53 1.19 -8.28 -7.74
CA GLU A 53 1.63 -7.54 -8.93
C GLU A 53 3.04 -7.92 -9.43
N ASN A 54 3.32 -9.22 -9.49
CA ASN A 54 4.67 -9.71 -9.80
C ASN A 54 5.22 -9.19 -11.14
N THR A 55 4.38 -8.99 -12.15
CA THR A 55 4.83 -8.45 -13.44
C THR A 55 5.35 -7.02 -13.29
N LEU A 56 4.62 -6.17 -12.57
CA LEU A 56 5.03 -4.79 -12.31
C LEU A 56 6.30 -4.75 -11.45
N LEU A 57 6.38 -5.56 -10.40
CA LEU A 57 7.58 -5.67 -9.57
C LEU A 57 8.78 -6.14 -10.39
N ASN A 58 8.67 -7.23 -11.15
CA ASN A 58 9.81 -7.71 -11.93
C ASN A 58 10.24 -6.71 -13.01
N ASN A 59 9.30 -6.03 -13.66
CA ASN A 59 9.62 -5.03 -14.68
C ASN A 59 10.30 -3.80 -14.07
N SER A 60 9.76 -3.25 -12.98
CA SER A 60 10.37 -2.11 -12.29
C SER A 60 11.77 -2.44 -11.76
N LEU A 61 11.94 -3.62 -11.15
CA LEU A 61 13.24 -4.09 -10.69
C LEU A 61 14.22 -4.30 -11.83
N LYS A 62 13.77 -4.83 -12.97
CA LYS A 62 14.63 -5.06 -14.15
C LYS A 62 15.07 -3.74 -14.77
N LEU A 63 14.16 -2.78 -14.92
CA LEU A 63 14.44 -1.48 -15.55
C LEU A 63 15.36 -0.60 -14.69
N LEU A 64 15.19 -0.66 -13.37
CA LEU A 64 15.89 0.23 -12.42
C LEU A 64 17.04 -0.47 -11.68
N LYS A 65 17.40 -1.69 -12.09
CA LYS A 65 18.51 -2.44 -11.49
C LYS A 65 19.80 -1.63 -11.62
N SER A 66 20.41 -1.30 -10.50
CA SER A 66 21.76 -0.75 -10.43
C SER A 66 22.43 -1.14 -9.12
N ASP A 67 23.76 -1.10 -9.07
CA ASP A 67 24.54 -1.42 -7.88
C ASP A 67 24.55 -0.30 -6.82
N GLU A 68 23.97 0.86 -7.16
CA GLU A 68 23.84 2.01 -6.26
C GLU A 68 22.71 1.80 -5.25
N TYR A 69 21.64 1.09 -5.64
CA TYR A 69 20.43 0.87 -4.82
C TYR A 69 19.82 2.17 -4.23
N ASP A 70 19.98 3.27 -4.95
CA ASP A 70 19.69 4.64 -4.53
C ASP A 70 18.36 5.18 -5.08
N LYS A 71 17.48 4.28 -5.56
CA LYS A 71 16.29 4.69 -6.30
C LYS A 71 15.27 5.40 -5.41
N ILE A 72 14.63 6.40 -5.99
CA ILE A 72 13.53 7.16 -5.40
C ILE A 72 12.24 6.75 -6.08
N VAL A 73 11.36 6.09 -5.33
CA VAL A 73 10.09 5.55 -5.82
C VAL A 73 8.93 6.25 -5.14
N PHE A 74 7.89 6.59 -5.91
CA PHE A 74 6.61 7.05 -5.40
C PHE A 74 5.56 5.96 -5.61
N ASP A 75 4.91 5.52 -4.53
CA ASP A 75 3.84 4.51 -4.55
C ASP A 75 2.52 5.17 -4.09
N VAL A 76 1.72 5.58 -5.05
CA VAL A 76 0.42 6.21 -4.82
C VAL A 76 -0.66 5.14 -4.78
N GLY A 77 -1.41 5.09 -3.68
CA GLY A 77 -2.41 4.05 -3.39
C GLY A 77 -1.74 2.72 -3.02
N THR A 78 -0.85 2.74 -2.03
CA THR A 78 -0.03 1.56 -1.70
C THR A 78 -0.84 0.41 -1.05
N ASN A 79 -2.06 0.67 -0.60
CA ASN A 79 -2.94 -0.27 0.10
C ASN A 79 -2.24 -0.84 1.35
N PHE A 80 -1.90 -2.13 1.36
CA PHE A 80 -1.15 -2.76 2.45
C PHE A 80 0.37 -2.57 2.38
N GLY A 81 0.90 -1.92 1.35
CA GLY A 81 2.33 -1.59 1.27
C GLY A 81 3.26 -2.65 0.70
N TYR A 82 2.72 -3.68 0.05
CA TYR A 82 3.53 -4.83 -0.38
C TYR A 82 4.64 -4.43 -1.36
N LEU A 83 4.29 -3.65 -2.40
CA LEU A 83 5.26 -3.23 -3.42
C LEU A 83 6.32 -2.31 -2.82
N SER A 84 5.89 -1.35 -2.00
CA SER A 84 6.78 -0.47 -1.24
C SER A 84 7.81 -1.21 -0.39
N ILE A 85 7.40 -2.27 0.33
CA ILE A 85 8.33 -3.12 1.11
C ILE A 85 9.31 -3.85 0.19
N VAL A 86 8.86 -4.35 -0.97
CA VAL A 86 9.75 -4.99 -1.95
C VAL A 86 10.76 -3.99 -2.51
N TRP A 87 10.34 -2.80 -2.95
CA TRP A 87 11.25 -1.78 -3.49
C TRP A 87 12.27 -1.30 -2.44
N ALA A 88 11.84 -1.09 -1.20
CA ALA A 88 12.73 -0.71 -0.09
C ALA A 88 13.83 -1.75 0.19
N ASN A 89 13.49 -3.04 0.09
CA ASN A 89 14.45 -4.13 0.28
C ASN A 89 15.28 -4.47 -0.97
N THR A 90 15.08 -3.77 -2.08
CA THR A 90 15.74 -4.06 -3.35
C THR A 90 16.44 -2.82 -3.90
N ILE A 91 15.84 -2.15 -4.88
CA ILE A 91 16.44 -1.02 -5.61
C ILE A 91 16.51 0.27 -4.77
N CYS A 92 15.87 0.33 -3.59
CA CYS A 92 15.85 1.52 -2.73
C CYS A 92 16.57 1.32 -1.39
N LYS A 93 17.48 0.34 -1.25
CA LYS A 93 18.21 0.10 0.03
C LYS A 93 19.01 1.31 0.52
N LYS A 94 19.53 2.14 -0.39
CA LYS A 94 20.18 3.43 -0.13
C LYS A 94 19.34 4.62 -0.61
N GLY A 95 18.15 4.34 -1.14
CA GLY A 95 17.19 5.31 -1.64
C GLY A 95 15.99 5.47 -0.73
N LYS A 96 14.85 5.84 -1.30
CA LYS A 96 13.60 6.10 -0.58
C LYS A 96 12.38 5.62 -1.36
N VAL A 97 11.38 5.14 -0.64
CA VAL A 97 10.03 4.91 -1.16
C VAL A 97 9.07 5.87 -0.45
N TYR A 98 8.50 6.81 -1.18
CA TYR A 98 7.45 7.71 -0.71
C TYR A 98 6.09 7.09 -1.03
N SER A 99 5.32 6.73 -0.01
CA SER A 99 4.15 5.88 -0.17
C SER A 99 2.92 6.53 0.42
N PHE A 100 1.85 6.61 -0.35
CA PHE A 100 0.64 7.36 -0.03
C PHE A 100 -0.55 6.40 0.05
N GLU A 101 -1.23 6.39 1.19
CA GLU A 101 -2.44 5.59 1.38
C GLU A 101 -3.47 6.38 2.20
N PRO A 102 -4.60 6.78 1.61
CA PRO A 102 -5.59 7.57 2.33
C PRO A 102 -6.38 6.75 3.35
N HIS A 103 -6.58 5.44 3.14
CA HIS A 103 -7.43 4.64 4.00
C HIS A 103 -6.74 4.31 5.34
N PRO A 104 -7.22 4.83 6.49
CA PRO A 104 -6.47 4.78 7.76
C PRO A 104 -6.29 3.37 8.31
N LEU A 105 -7.27 2.46 8.09
CA LEU A 105 -7.08 1.05 8.45
C LEU A 105 -5.96 0.38 7.66
N LEU A 106 -5.93 0.57 6.33
CA LEU A 106 -4.88 0.03 5.46
C LEU A 106 -3.52 0.63 5.83
N PHE A 107 -3.48 1.96 5.99
CA PHE A 107 -2.31 2.70 6.45
C PHE A 107 -1.77 2.18 7.79
N ARG A 108 -2.65 1.87 8.74
CA ARG A 108 -2.26 1.31 10.04
C ARG A 108 -1.61 -0.08 9.91
N SER A 109 -2.16 -0.97 9.07
CA SER A 109 -1.52 -2.27 8.83
C SER A 109 -0.21 -2.14 8.04
N TYR A 110 -0.18 -1.22 7.08
CA TYR A 110 1.00 -0.91 6.30
C TYR A 110 2.16 -0.42 7.19
N THR A 111 1.94 0.59 8.03
CA THR A 111 2.95 1.13 8.94
C THR A 111 3.46 0.09 9.95
N LYS A 112 2.61 -0.82 10.43
CA LYS A 112 3.06 -1.98 11.22
C LYS A 112 4.01 -2.87 10.45
N SER A 113 3.74 -3.12 9.17
CA SER A 113 4.62 -3.91 8.30
C SER A 113 5.96 -3.20 8.09
N VAL A 114 5.96 -1.90 7.82
CA VAL A 114 7.21 -1.11 7.70
C VAL A 114 8.05 -1.24 8.98
N LYS A 115 7.43 -1.00 10.14
CA LYS A 115 8.10 -1.09 11.45
C LYS A 115 8.60 -2.48 11.78
N SER A 116 7.82 -3.52 11.52
CA SER A 116 8.22 -4.90 11.79
C SER A 116 9.43 -5.35 10.95
N ASN A 117 9.71 -4.68 9.84
CA ASN A 117 10.84 -4.97 8.98
C ASN A 117 11.98 -3.94 9.09
N GLN A 118 11.89 -2.97 10.02
CA GLN A 118 12.91 -1.94 10.25
C GLN A 118 13.17 -1.07 8.99
N LEU A 119 12.11 -0.77 8.23
CA LEU A 119 12.19 -0.05 6.96
C LEU A 119 11.85 1.44 7.08
N GLU A 120 11.67 1.98 8.29
CA GLU A 120 11.31 3.38 8.52
C GLU A 120 12.34 4.35 7.93
N ASN A 121 13.60 3.94 7.82
CA ASN A 121 14.64 4.72 7.17
C ASN A 121 14.55 4.72 5.64
N ASN A 122 13.89 3.74 5.02
CA ASN A 122 13.80 3.59 3.57
C ASN A 122 12.40 3.95 3.05
N ILE A 123 11.37 3.88 3.88
CA ILE A 123 9.97 4.09 3.50
C ILE A 123 9.41 5.26 4.28
N ILE A 124 8.98 6.31 3.56
CA ILE A 124 8.23 7.43 4.11
C ILE A 124 6.74 7.18 3.81
N THR A 125 5.95 7.04 4.86
CA THR A 125 4.53 6.70 4.76
C THR A 125 3.65 7.91 5.05
N GLU A 126 2.75 8.23 4.12
CA GLU A 126 1.83 9.37 4.22
C GLU A 126 0.36 8.89 4.23
N ASN A 127 -0.40 9.27 5.26
CA ASN A 127 -1.83 8.95 5.33
C ASN A 127 -2.67 10.07 4.70
N VAL A 128 -2.52 10.20 3.38
CA VAL A 128 -3.16 11.25 2.58
C VAL A 128 -3.62 10.69 1.25
N ALA A 129 -4.62 11.31 0.65
CA ALA A 129 -4.96 11.11 -0.74
C ALA A 129 -4.02 11.95 -1.63
N VAL A 130 -3.77 11.45 -2.84
CA VAL A 130 -3.06 12.20 -3.87
C VAL A 130 -4.05 12.53 -4.98
N GLY A 131 -4.16 13.82 -5.33
CA GLY A 131 -5.09 14.32 -6.33
C GLY A 131 -4.49 15.48 -7.14
N ASN A 132 -5.36 16.20 -7.86
CA ASN A 132 -4.99 17.33 -8.70
C ASN A 132 -5.02 18.68 -7.96
N GLU A 133 -5.49 18.71 -6.71
CA GLU A 133 -5.53 19.91 -5.88
C GLU A 133 -5.25 19.60 -4.40
N LEU A 134 -4.98 20.64 -3.62
CA LEU A 134 -4.87 20.53 -2.16
C LEU A 134 -6.27 20.61 -1.56
N GLY A 135 -6.56 19.78 -0.55
CA GLY A 135 -7.84 19.85 0.12
C GLY A 135 -8.11 18.69 1.07
N THR A 136 -9.38 18.32 1.15
CA THR A 136 -9.85 17.19 1.97
C THR A 136 -10.92 16.45 1.20
N ILE A 137 -10.85 15.12 1.20
CA ILE A 137 -11.87 14.26 0.59
C ILE A 137 -12.52 13.36 1.64
N GLU A 138 -13.71 12.87 1.35
CA GLU A 138 -14.36 11.84 2.16
C GLU A 138 -14.14 10.45 1.53
N ILE A 139 -13.62 9.51 2.32
CA ILE A 139 -13.47 8.11 1.92
C ILE A 139 -14.39 7.20 2.73
N ASN A 140 -14.86 6.10 2.13
CA ASN A 140 -15.69 5.11 2.81
C ASN A 140 -14.82 4.06 3.52
N LEU A 141 -14.98 3.92 4.85
CA LEU A 141 -14.20 2.99 5.66
C LEU A 141 -14.69 1.53 5.62
N LEU A 142 -15.87 1.27 5.05
CA LEU A 142 -16.45 -0.08 4.99
C LEU A 142 -15.97 -0.90 3.79
N SER A 143 -15.36 -0.24 2.80
CA SER A 143 -14.81 -0.85 1.60
C SER A 143 -13.28 -0.85 1.68
N THR A 144 -12.67 -2.03 1.76
CA THR A 144 -11.21 -2.22 1.65
C THR A 144 -10.70 -2.12 0.20
N SER A 145 -11.57 -1.68 -0.71
CA SER A 145 -11.31 -1.44 -2.12
C SER A 145 -11.86 -0.06 -2.43
N SER A 146 -11.07 0.81 -3.05
CA SER A 146 -11.45 2.18 -3.42
C SER A 146 -12.62 2.29 -4.42
N ASN A 147 -13.21 1.17 -4.85
CA ASN A 147 -14.37 1.16 -5.73
C ASN A 147 -15.60 1.74 -5.02
N THR A 148 -15.87 3.00 -5.33
CA THR A 148 -17.02 3.83 -4.96
C THR A 148 -18.36 3.38 -5.57
N LEU A 149 -18.49 2.15 -6.07
CA LEU A 149 -19.65 1.72 -6.87
C LEU A 149 -20.84 1.13 -6.09
N ASP A 150 -20.78 1.00 -4.76
CA ASP A 150 -21.90 0.48 -3.96
C ASP A 150 -22.76 1.59 -3.28
N ILE A 151 -22.92 2.74 -3.95
CA ILE A 151 -23.67 3.90 -3.42
C ILE A 151 -25.17 3.59 -3.20
N GLU A 152 -25.75 2.58 -3.84
CA GLU A 152 -27.22 2.41 -3.83
C GLU A 152 -27.78 1.42 -2.79
N SER A 153 -26.96 0.59 -2.11
CA SER A 153 -27.52 -0.56 -1.36
C SER A 153 -27.43 -0.52 0.17
N ASN A 154 -26.76 0.45 0.82
CA ASN A 154 -26.59 0.42 2.29
C ASN A 154 -26.72 1.79 2.98
N LYS A 155 -27.92 2.40 2.93
CA LYS A 155 -28.29 3.65 3.62
C LYS A 155 -28.17 3.69 5.17
N LYS A 156 -27.52 2.72 5.83
CA LYS A 156 -27.54 2.62 7.31
C LYS A 156 -26.19 2.62 8.03
N ASN A 157 -25.03 2.62 7.38
CA ASN A 157 -23.75 2.56 8.09
C ASN A 157 -22.54 3.17 7.36
N ASP A 158 -22.70 4.22 6.56
CA ASP A 158 -21.54 4.88 5.90
C ASP A 158 -20.69 5.65 6.92
N LYS A 159 -19.75 4.96 7.57
CA LYS A 159 -18.63 5.61 8.26
C LYS A 159 -17.71 6.19 7.19
N LYS A 160 -17.95 7.46 6.87
CA LYS A 160 -17.04 8.27 6.07
C LYS A 160 -15.97 8.88 6.96
N GLU A 161 -14.76 8.98 6.46
CA GLU A 161 -13.66 9.68 7.11
C GLU A 161 -13.11 10.76 6.19
N LYS A 162 -12.83 11.93 6.77
CA LYS A 162 -12.19 13.03 6.08
C LYS A 162 -10.68 12.82 6.09
N VAL A 163 -10.07 12.80 4.92
CA VAL A 163 -8.63 12.61 4.73
C VAL A 163 -8.08 13.76 3.92
N ASN A 164 -6.90 14.25 4.30
CA ASN A 164 -6.22 15.30 3.56
C ASN A 164 -5.84 14.80 2.16
N MET A 165 -6.01 15.66 1.17
CA MET A 165 -5.59 15.46 -0.19
C MET A 165 -4.46 16.45 -0.52
N ILE A 166 -3.41 15.93 -1.15
CA ILE A 166 -2.26 16.69 -1.61
C ILE A 166 -2.01 16.44 -3.10
N THR A 167 -1.23 17.30 -3.74
CA THR A 167 -0.65 17.01 -5.06
C THR A 167 0.76 16.45 -4.88
N LEU A 168 1.24 15.66 -5.85
CA LEU A 168 2.64 15.21 -5.84
C LEU A 168 3.60 16.39 -5.99
N ASP A 169 3.28 17.38 -6.83
CA ASP A 169 4.12 18.55 -7.03
C ASP A 169 4.34 19.32 -5.71
N TYR A 170 3.26 19.57 -4.97
CA TYR A 170 3.35 20.17 -3.63
C TYR A 170 4.22 19.34 -2.69
N TYR A 171 4.06 18.01 -2.70
CA TYR A 171 4.84 17.13 -1.83
C TYR A 171 6.33 17.15 -2.17
N VAL A 172 6.66 17.11 -3.45
CA VAL A 172 8.02 17.15 -3.98
C VAL A 172 8.70 18.47 -3.61
N GLU A 173 8.04 19.59 -3.85
CA GLU A 173 8.55 20.92 -3.51
C GLU A 173 8.77 21.07 -2.00
N LYS A 174 7.75 20.76 -1.20
CA LYS A 174 7.79 20.85 0.27
C LYS A 174 8.91 20.04 0.89
N ASN A 175 9.17 18.84 0.37
CA ASN A 175 10.20 17.94 0.89
C ASN A 175 11.54 18.08 0.15
N SER A 176 11.68 19.04 -0.76
CA SER A 176 12.90 19.26 -1.56
C SER A 176 13.39 17.99 -2.25
N ILE A 177 12.47 17.18 -2.78
CA ILE A 177 12.80 15.94 -3.48
C ILE A 177 13.25 16.31 -4.90
N THR A 178 14.49 15.97 -5.26
CA THR A 178 15.09 16.38 -6.53
C THR A 178 15.17 15.26 -7.57
N LYS A 179 14.74 14.05 -7.21
CA LYS A 179 14.86 12.85 -8.03
C LYS A 179 13.60 12.00 -7.93
N CYS A 180 13.20 11.43 -9.06
CA CYS A 180 12.15 10.42 -9.14
C CYS A 180 12.54 9.39 -10.21
N ASP A 181 12.76 8.15 -9.80
CA ASP A 181 13.12 7.04 -10.70
C ASP A 181 11.88 6.22 -11.12
N LEU A 182 10.84 6.21 -10.28
CA LEU A 182 9.59 5.49 -10.55
C LEU A 182 8.42 6.16 -9.86
N ILE A 183 7.30 6.27 -10.56
CA ILE A 183 5.99 6.56 -9.97
C ILE A 183 5.05 5.42 -10.34
N LYS A 184 4.46 4.78 -9.34
CA LYS A 184 3.32 3.88 -9.49
C LYS A 184 2.08 4.58 -8.95
N ILE A 185 1.00 4.55 -9.73
CA ILE A 185 -0.30 5.12 -9.37
C ILE A 185 -1.36 4.04 -9.58
N ASP A 186 -2.03 3.65 -8.49
CA ASP A 186 -3.17 2.73 -8.49
C ASP A 186 -4.14 3.19 -7.40
N VAL A 187 -5.14 3.97 -7.77
CA VAL A 187 -6.05 4.70 -6.86
C VAL A 187 -7.51 4.46 -7.20
#